data_AF-A0A133UAZ4-F1
#
_entry.id   AF-A0A133UAZ4-F1
#
_cell.length_a   1.000
_cell.length_b   1.000
_cell.length_c   1.000
_cell.angle_alpha   90.00
_cell.angle_beta   90.00
_cell.angle_gamma   90.00
#
_symmetry.space_group_name_H-M   'P 1'
#
loop_
_entity.id
_entity.type
_entity.pdbx_description
1 polymer ?
#
loop_
_entity_poly.entity_id
_entity_poly.type
_entity_poly.pdbx_seq_one_letter_code
_entity_poly.pdbx_strand_id
1 'polypeptide(L)'
;ASKFIEILLGDKGYDDQELRKLCHELNVRPMIKHREFTPLHRAWNARLDEDLYGQRNQNETVNSTIGRKYDSSVFSRKWYKQFREIIAKCIVRNLDRAM
;
A
#
# COMPACT_ATOMS: atom_id res chain seq x y z
N ALA A 1 9.22 4.94 16.59
CA ALA A 1 8.15 4.16 15.94
C ALA A 1 7.06 5.12 15.52
N SER A 2 6.74 5.20 14.23
CA SER A 2 5.52 5.88 13.78
C SER A 2 4.32 5.31 14.56
N LYS A 3 3.58 6.15 15.27
CA LYS A 3 2.55 5.75 16.25
C LYS A 3 1.33 5.04 15.63
N PHE A 4 1.33 4.83 14.30
CA PHE A 4 0.15 4.44 13.52
C PHE A 4 0.35 3.21 12.61
N ILE A 5 1.57 2.90 12.18
CA ILE A 5 1.84 1.80 11.23
C ILE A 5 3.14 1.10 11.63
N GLU A 6 3.07 -0.19 11.92
CA GLU A 6 4.23 -1.02 12.27
C GLU A 6 4.79 -1.77 11.05
N ILE A 7 3.90 -2.24 10.18
CA ILE A 7 4.24 -3.05 9.01
C ILE A 7 3.54 -2.45 7.78
N LEU A 8 4.32 -2.16 6.74
CA LEU A 8 3.81 -1.69 5.47
C LEU A 8 3.82 -2.84 4.46
N LEU A 9 2.64 -3.35 4.12
CA LEU A 9 2.46 -4.33 3.05
C LEU A 9 2.28 -3.62 1.72
N GLY A 10 3.02 -4.04 0.69
CA GLY A 10 2.93 -3.45 -0.63
C GLY A 10 3.14 -4.46 -1.75
N ASP A 11 2.58 -4.11 -2.90
CA ASP A 11 2.80 -4.88 -4.13
C ASP A 11 4.25 -4.76 -4.61
N LYS A 12 4.73 -5.76 -5.36
CA LYS A 12 6.07 -5.76 -5.98
C LYS A 12 6.32 -4.52 -6.85
N GLY A 13 5.28 -3.93 -7.42
CA GLY A 13 5.38 -2.67 -8.19
C GLY A 13 5.80 -1.44 -7.37
N TYR A 14 5.67 -1.49 -6.04
CA TYR A 14 6.10 -0.43 -5.13
C TYR A 14 7.53 -0.66 -4.59
N ASP A 15 8.31 -1.55 -5.19
CA ASP A 15 9.71 -1.73 -4.83
C ASP A 15 10.52 -0.49 -5.24
N ASP A 16 10.63 0.44 -4.30
CA ASP A 16 11.35 1.68 -4.44
C ASP A 16 12.33 1.88 -3.27
N GLN A 17 13.54 2.34 -3.59
CA GLN A 17 14.61 2.44 -2.61
C GLN A 17 14.39 3.60 -1.64
N GLU A 18 13.82 4.72 -2.10
CA GLU A 18 13.47 5.87 -1.27
C GLU A 18 12.32 5.53 -0.33
N LEU A 19 11.32 4.78 -0.81
CA LEU A 19 10.24 4.28 0.04
C LEU A 19 10.77 3.40 1.17
N ARG A 20 11.73 2.50 0.88
CA ARG A 20 12.34 1.64 1.91
C ARG A 20 13.19 2.43 2.91
N LYS A 21 13.94 3.44 2.45
CA LYS A 21 14.68 4.36 3.34
C LYS A 21 13.73 5.10 4.27
N LEU A 22 12.65 5.66 3.73
CA LEU A 22 11.62 6.34 4.52
C LEU A 22 11.00 5.39 5.56
N CYS A 23 10.70 4.15 5.19
CA CYS A 23 10.21 3.15 6.14
C CYS A 23 11.22 2.91 7.26
N HIS A 24 12.51 2.81 6.93
CA HIS A 24 13.56 2.64 7.93
C HIS A 24 13.66 3.84 8.89
N GLU A 25 13.63 5.08 8.36
CA GLU A 25 13.62 6.30 9.16
C GLU A 25 12.41 6.39 10.10
N LEU A 26 11.24 5.95 9.63
CA LEU A 26 10.00 5.91 10.42
C LEU A 26 9.91 4.68 11.34
N ASN A 27 10.91 3.80 11.30
CA ASN A 27 10.96 2.52 12.01
C ASN A 27 9.74 1.63 11.71
N VAL A 28 9.34 1.61 10.44
CA VAL A 28 8.27 0.77 9.87
C VAL A 28 8.91 -0.37 9.08
N ARG A 29 8.42 -1.59 9.24
CA ARG A 29 8.92 -2.75 8.49
C ARG A 29 8.29 -2.80 7.08
N PRO A 30 9.03 -2.60 5.98
CA PRO A 30 8.48 -2.71 4.64
C PRO A 30 8.42 -4.18 4.21
N MET A 31 7.21 -4.72 4.08
CA MET A 31 6.91 -6.03 3.51
C MET A 31 6.50 -5.88 2.04
N ILE A 32 7.49 -5.54 1.22
CA ILE A 32 7.36 -5.36 -0.22
C ILE A 32 8.33 -6.33 -0.90
N LYS A 33 7.87 -7.11 -1.88
CA LYS A 33 8.74 -8.01 -2.65
C LYS A 33 9.73 -7.20 -3.48
N HIS A 34 10.99 -7.62 -3.47
CA HIS A 34 12.01 -7.05 -4.35
C HIS A 34 11.75 -7.45 -5.80
N ARG A 35 12.02 -6.53 -6.72
CA ARG A 35 12.08 -6.84 -8.14
C ARG A 35 13.31 -7.70 -8.41
N GLU A 36 13.10 -8.91 -8.91
CA GLU A 36 14.15 -9.91 -9.08
C GLU A 36 15.07 -9.55 -10.25
N PHE A 37 16.17 -8.86 -9.94
CA PHE A 37 17.26 -8.57 -10.87
C PHE A 37 18.53 -9.36 -10.54
N THR A 38 18.70 -9.77 -9.28
CA THR A 38 19.87 -10.49 -8.78
C THR A 38 19.46 -11.71 -7.95
N PRO A 39 20.35 -12.71 -7.80
CA PRO A 39 20.11 -13.85 -6.91
C PRO A 39 19.83 -13.44 -5.45
N LEU A 40 20.40 -12.32 -5.00
CA LEU A 40 20.15 -11.76 -3.67
C LEU A 40 18.69 -11.35 -3.49
N HIS A 41 18.07 -10.74 -4.50
CA HIS A 41 16.66 -10.35 -4.43
C HIS A 41 15.74 -11.56 -4.29
N ARG A 42 16.09 -12.68 -4.96
CA ARG A 42 15.38 -13.94 -4.80
C ARG A 42 15.53 -14.50 -3.38
N ALA A 43 16.74 -14.47 -2.82
CA ALA A 43 16.98 -14.91 -1.45
C ALA A 43 16.23 -14.04 -0.42
N TRP A 44 16.16 -12.72 -0.63
CA TRP A 44 15.38 -11.82 0.23
C TRP A 44 13.88 -12.07 0.11
N ASN A 45 13.36 -12.28 -1.10
CA ASN A 45 11.96 -12.63 -1.30
C ASN A 45 11.60 -13.97 -0.64
N ALA A 46 12.49 -14.96 -0.66
CA ALA A 46 12.29 -16.25 -0.01
C ALA A 46 12.29 -16.18 1.53
N ARG A 47 12.82 -15.10 2.12
CA ARG A 47 12.78 -14.85 3.57
C ARG A 47 11.54 -14.10 4.03
N LEU A 48 10.71 -13.61 3.10
CA LEU A 48 9.46 -12.97 3.46
C LEU A 48 8.48 -14.02 3.98
N ASP A 49 7.78 -13.65 5.04
CA ASP A 49 6.66 -14.42 5.57
C ASP A 49 5.52 -14.39 4.54
N GLU A 50 5.22 -15.54 3.94
CA GLU A 50 4.21 -15.65 2.89
C GLU A 50 2.79 -15.44 3.42
N ASP A 51 2.51 -15.84 4.66
CA ASP A 51 1.20 -15.67 5.28
C ASP A 51 0.93 -14.19 5.56
N LEU A 52 1.94 -13.48 6.09
CA LEU A 52 1.83 -12.04 6.32
C LEU A 52 1.77 -11.27 4.99
N TYR A 53 2.57 -11.65 3.99
CA TYR A 53 2.53 -11.04 2.67
C TYR A 53 1.20 -11.30 1.94
N GLY A 54 0.57 -12.46 2.17
CA GLY A 54 -0.74 -12.85 1.62
C GLY A 54 -1.88 -11.91 2.02
N GLN A 55 -1.74 -11.19 3.15
CA GLN A 55 -2.71 -10.17 3.58
C GLN A 55 -2.82 -9.00 2.60
N ARG A 56 -1.89 -8.84 1.64
CA ARG A 56 -1.97 -7.86 0.56
C ARG A 56 -3.30 -7.93 -0.22
N ASN A 57 -3.90 -9.11 -0.37
CA ASN A 57 -5.19 -9.28 -1.05
C ASN A 57 -6.32 -8.47 -0.38
N GLN A 58 -6.22 -8.19 0.92
CA GLN A 58 -7.15 -7.31 1.62
C GLN A 58 -7.12 -5.89 1.04
N ASN A 59 -5.94 -5.37 0.69
CA ASN A 59 -5.80 -4.05 0.08
C ASN A 59 -6.44 -4.01 -1.32
N GLU A 60 -6.22 -5.04 -2.15
CA GLU A 60 -6.86 -5.15 -3.46
C GLU A 60 -8.39 -5.23 -3.37
N THR A 61 -8.90 -6.00 -2.41
CA THR A 61 -10.35 -6.11 -2.13
C THR A 61 -10.94 -4.76 -1.72
N VAL A 62 -10.24 -4.02 -0.85
CA VAL A 62 -10.63 -2.68 -0.42
C VAL A 62 -10.66 -1.71 -1.60
N ASN A 63 -9.61 -1.67 -2.41
CA ASN A 63 -9.53 -0.76 -3.56
C ASN A 63 -10.60 -1.10 -4.60
N SER A 64 -10.85 -2.38 -4.87
CA SER A 64 -11.93 -2.81 -5.76
C SER A 64 -13.30 -2.38 -5.24
N THR A 65 -13.54 -2.53 -3.93
CA THR A 65 -14.80 -2.12 -3.29
C THR A 65 -14.99 -0.61 -3.36
N ILE A 66 -13.92 0.17 -3.13
CA ILE A 66 -13.95 1.63 -3.26
C ILE A 66 -14.29 2.02 -4.70
N GLY A 67 -13.62 1.43 -5.68
CA GLY A 67 -13.86 1.72 -7.10
C GLY A 67 -15.27 1.35 -7.56
N ARG A 68 -15.84 0.25 -7.05
CA ARG A 68 -17.21 -0.17 -7.37
C ARG A 68 -18.28 0.71 -6.72
N LYS A 69 -18.08 1.14 -5.46
CA LYS A 69 -19.09 1.90 -4.70
C LYS A 69 -19.00 3.41 -4.90
N TYR A 70 -17.79 3.96 -4.97
CA TYR A 70 -17.53 5.41 -5.03
C TYR A 70 -16.89 5.86 -6.35
N ASP A 71 -16.99 5.02 -7.39
CA ASP A 71 -16.34 5.17 -8.68
C ASP A 71 -14.80 5.12 -8.59
N SER A 72 -14.15 4.52 -9.59
CA SER A 72 -12.69 4.45 -9.69
C SER A 72 -12.08 5.70 -10.32
N SER A 73 -12.89 6.55 -10.96
CA SER A 73 -12.40 7.69 -11.71
C SER A 73 -12.02 8.86 -10.80
N VAL A 74 -11.10 9.70 -11.28
CA VAL A 74 -10.68 10.92 -10.59
C VAL A 74 -10.91 12.09 -11.54
N PHE A 75 -11.61 13.12 -11.08
CA PHE A 75 -12.10 14.18 -11.96
C PHE A 75 -11.06 15.29 -12.16
N SER A 76 -10.23 15.56 -11.15
CA SER A 76 -9.24 16.62 -11.29
C SER A 76 -8.09 16.26 -12.23
N ARG A 77 -7.62 17.26 -12.99
CA ARG A 77 -6.38 17.18 -13.79
C ARG A 77 -5.12 17.51 -13.00
N LYS A 78 -5.25 18.05 -11.79
CA LYS A 78 -4.11 18.45 -10.95
C LYS A 78 -3.78 17.33 -9.95
N TRP A 79 -2.54 16.87 -9.94
CA TRP A 79 -2.09 15.74 -9.11
C TRP A 79 -2.47 15.87 -7.63
N TYR A 80 -2.24 17.03 -7.01
CA TYR A 80 -2.56 17.23 -5.59
C TYR A 80 -4.08 17.15 -5.30
N LYS A 81 -4.93 17.49 -6.27
CA LYS A 81 -6.39 17.36 -6.14
C LYS A 81 -6.82 15.92 -6.32
N GLN A 82 -6.20 15.20 -7.26
CA GLN A 82 -6.43 13.77 -7.44
C GLN A 82 -6.12 12.99 -6.16
N PHE A 83 -4.99 13.31 -5.51
CA PHE A 83 -4.63 12.74 -4.21
C PHE A 83 -5.72 12.99 -3.16
N ARG A 84 -6.22 14.23 -3.04
CA ARG A 84 -7.28 14.58 -2.09
C ARG A 84 -8.61 13.89 -2.39
N GLU A 85 -8.97 13.70 -3.66
CA GLU A 85 -10.16 12.96 -4.07
C GLU A 85 -10.09 11.50 -3.61
N ILE A 86 -8.94 10.85 -3.77
CA ILE A 86 -8.74 9.46 -3.31
C ILE A 86 -8.85 9.37 -1.78
N ILE A 87 -8.21 10.29 -1.06
CA ILE A 87 -8.29 10.33 0.41
C ILE A 87 -9.73 10.55 0.88
N ALA A 88 -10.48 11.45 0.22
CA ALA A 88 -11.89 11.68 0.53
C ALA A 88 -12.74 10.42 0.33
N LYS A 89 -12.55 9.67 -0.77
CA LYS A 89 -13.24 8.39 -1.00
C LYS A 89 -12.95 7.36 0.09
N CYS A 90 -11.69 7.29 0.57
CA CYS A 90 -11.32 6.42 1.68
C CYS A 90 -12.00 6.83 3.00
N ILE A 91 -12.08 8.13 3.29
CA ILE A 91 -12.75 8.64 4.50
C ILE A 91 -14.25 8.32 4.46
N VAL A 92 -14.92 8.61 3.35
CA VAL A 92 -16.35 8.31 3.16
C VAL A 92 -16.60 6.81 3.33
N ARG A 93 -15.75 5.95 2.75
CA ARG A 93 -15.84 4.50 2.98
C ARG A 93 -15.78 4.13 4.46
N ASN A 94 -14.88 4.75 5.23
CA ASN A 94 -14.75 4.43 6.65
C ASN A 94 -15.96 4.89 7.44
N LEU A 95 -16.53 6.05 7.11
CA LEU A 95 -17.78 6.54 7.73
C LEU A 95 -18.96 5.62 7.42
N ASP A 96 -19.12 5.20 6.17
CA ASP A 96 -20.17 4.28 5.73
C ASP A 96 -20.08 2.88 6.35
N ARG A 97 -18.90 2.48 6.87
CA ARG A 97 -18.72 1.21 7.59
C ARG A 97 -18.89 1.35 9.10
N ALA A 98 -18.81 2.58 9.62
CA ALA A 98 -18.91 2.88 11.04
C ALA A 98 -20.36 3.15 11.48
N MET A 99 -21.23 3.49 10.54
CA MET A 99 -22.69 3.52 10.70
C MET A 99 -23.29 2.13 10.44
#